data_AF-A0A1F9UDP8-F1
#
_entry.id   AF-A0A1F9UDP8-F1
#
_cell.length_a   1.000
_cell.length_b   1.000
_cell.length_c   1.000
_cell.angle_alpha   90.00
_cell.angle_beta   90.00
_cell.angle_gamma   90.00
#
_symmetry.space_group_name_H-M   'P 1'
#
loop_
_entity.id
_entity.type
_entity.pdbx_description
1 polymer ?
#
loop_
_entity_poly.entity_id
_entity_poly.type
_entity_poly.pdbx_seq_one_letter_code
_entity_poly.pdbx_strand_id
1 'polypeptide(L)'
;MGPPRTESLEQHIKRLELRFRESAEELKELHGKLLRETRAEIDEIKDEWHGVHYKWWVITLSGLLALFMLSYFLYTQLGWVADQRTLPTGSDWLLRRLPTINVLPMLSWGWLALNLYAGGAAIAYYPRRIPFLLFVLSLFLAIRGVFIFLSPIGHPTGMMDMSKLDFLFSYLIGTWTFQNEFVFSGHTSIPFLFFLFFETFWLKLLLLSGSIVMAVCVLLSHNHYSVDVLGAYFVSYSIYVLAGKLYGYIQPLFLTLPSRDPY
;
A
#
# COMPACT_ATOMS: atom_id res chain seq x y z
N MET A 1 -34.38 63.65 7.31
CA MET A 1 -34.99 62.61 8.15
C MET A 1 -34.34 61.30 7.77
N GLY A 2 -33.43 60.76 8.59
CA GLY A 2 -32.80 59.46 8.31
C GLY A 2 -33.81 58.34 8.52
N PRO A 3 -33.80 57.28 7.70
CA PRO A 3 -34.72 56.16 7.86
C PRO A 3 -34.60 55.58 9.29
N PRO A 4 -35.71 55.22 9.93
CA PRO A 4 -35.71 54.84 11.33
C PRO A 4 -34.86 53.57 11.52
N ARG A 5 -34.06 53.54 12.59
CA ARG A 5 -33.10 52.48 12.95
C ARG A 5 -33.71 51.06 12.92
N THR A 6 -35.02 50.96 13.10
CA THR A 6 -35.84 49.74 13.01
C THR A 6 -35.92 49.17 11.59
N GLU A 7 -36.04 50.01 10.56
CA GLU A 7 -36.16 49.60 9.16
C GLU A 7 -34.84 48.95 8.65
N SER A 8 -33.70 49.47 9.11
CA SER A 8 -32.38 48.86 8.88
C SER A 8 -32.21 47.52 9.60
N LEU A 9 -32.82 47.36 10.77
CA LEU A 9 -32.74 46.11 11.56
C LEU A 9 -33.63 45.03 10.94
N GLU A 10 -34.83 45.38 10.49
CA GLU A 10 -35.73 44.47 9.77
C GLU A 10 -35.11 43.95 8.46
N GLN A 11 -34.45 44.83 7.69
CA GLN A 11 -33.72 44.41 6.50
C GLN A 11 -32.57 43.45 6.82
N HIS A 12 -31.88 43.66 7.94
CA HIS A 12 -30.79 42.78 8.38
C HIS A 12 -31.31 41.41 8.83
N ILE A 13 -32.42 41.38 9.59
CA ILE A 13 -33.11 40.14 10.01
C ILE A 13 -33.58 39.37 8.78
N LYS A 14 -34.23 40.02 7.82
CA LYS A 14 -34.71 39.39 6.59
C LYS A 14 -33.57 38.81 5.75
N ARG A 15 -32.41 39.48 5.71
CA ARG A 15 -31.21 38.98 5.04
C ARG A 15 -30.61 37.75 5.76
N LEU A 16 -30.62 37.75 7.09
CA LEU A 16 -30.19 36.59 7.89
C LEU A 16 -31.12 35.39 7.72
N GLU A 17 -32.44 35.60 7.71
CA GLU A 17 -33.43 34.55 7.45
C GLU A 17 -33.26 33.93 6.06
N LEU A 18 -32.99 34.76 5.04
CA LEU A 18 -32.74 34.29 3.68
C LEU A 18 -31.49 33.40 3.63
N ARG A 19 -30.38 33.85 4.22
CA ARG A 19 -29.14 33.04 4.30
C ARG A 19 -29.36 31.74 5.06
N PHE A 20 -30.14 31.76 6.14
CA PHE A 20 -30.46 30.54 6.89
C PHE A 20 -31.25 29.54 6.05
N ARG A 21 -32.19 30.01 5.22
CA ARG A 21 -32.92 29.15 4.29
C ARG A 21 -32.02 28.58 3.20
N GLU A 22 -31.19 29.41 2.58
CA GLU A 22 -30.21 28.98 1.57
C GLU A 22 -29.26 27.91 2.16
N SER A 23 -28.68 28.16 3.34
CA SER A 23 -27.82 27.18 4.00
C SER A 23 -28.57 25.89 4.39
N ALA A 24 -29.86 25.97 4.75
CA ALA A 24 -30.66 24.78 5.05
C ALA A 24 -30.96 23.96 3.79
N GLU A 25 -31.19 24.61 2.64
CA GLU A 25 -31.36 23.95 1.35
C GLU A 25 -30.06 23.30 0.87
N GLU A 26 -28.92 24.00 0.96
CA GLU A 26 -27.59 23.45 0.66
C GLU A 26 -27.27 22.23 1.54
N LEU A 27 -27.54 22.31 2.85
CA LEU A 27 -27.38 21.17 3.78
C LEU A 27 -28.23 19.98 3.37
N LYS A 28 -29.48 20.21 2.97
CA LYS A 28 -30.39 19.15 2.52
C LYS A 28 -29.91 18.52 1.20
N GLU A 29 -29.40 19.32 0.28
CA GLU A 29 -28.80 18.84 -0.98
C GLU A 29 -27.55 18.00 -0.71
N LEU A 30 -26.63 18.50 0.11
CA LEU A 30 -25.42 17.80 0.53
C LEU A 30 -25.75 16.48 1.22
N HIS A 31 -26.72 16.47 2.12
CA HIS A 31 -27.16 15.24 2.80
C HIS A 31 -27.76 14.23 1.81
N GLY A 32 -28.55 14.70 0.84
CA GLY A 32 -29.09 13.86 -0.24
C GLY A 32 -28.01 13.35 -1.20
N LYS A 33 -26.96 14.13 -1.46
CA LYS A 33 -25.79 13.70 -2.25
C LYS A 33 -24.98 12.65 -1.49
N LEU A 34 -24.69 12.88 -0.21
CA LEU A 34 -24.00 11.93 0.67
C LEU A 34 -24.74 10.60 0.73
N LEU A 35 -26.05 10.60 0.98
CA LEU A 35 -26.85 9.36 1.02
C LEU A 35 -26.82 8.59 -0.30
N ARG A 36 -26.81 9.30 -1.45
CA ARG A 36 -26.71 8.67 -2.77
C ARG A 36 -25.33 8.08 -3.02
N GLU A 37 -24.27 8.81 -2.67
CA GLU A 37 -22.88 8.33 -2.76
C GLU A 37 -22.65 7.11 -1.86
N THR A 38 -23.07 7.16 -0.59
CA THR A 38 -22.99 6.02 0.34
C THR A 38 -23.79 4.82 -0.17
N ARG A 39 -24.98 5.03 -0.75
CA ARG A 39 -25.76 3.92 -1.32
C ARG A 39 -25.07 3.31 -2.53
N ALA A 40 -24.49 4.14 -3.41
CA ALA A 40 -23.71 3.67 -4.55
C ALA A 40 -22.49 2.84 -4.10
N GLU A 41 -21.77 3.29 -3.08
CA GLU A 41 -20.63 2.57 -2.49
C GLU A 41 -21.06 1.21 -1.91
N ILE A 42 -22.21 1.15 -1.21
CA ILE A 42 -22.77 -0.12 -0.70
C ILE A 42 -23.15 -1.07 -1.84
N ASP A 43 -23.76 -0.55 -2.90
CA ASP A 43 -24.17 -1.37 -4.04
C ASP A 43 -22.95 -1.88 -4.83
N GLU A 44 -21.88 -1.08 -4.94
CA GLU A 44 -20.59 -1.50 -5.51
C GLU A 44 -19.93 -2.62 -4.70
N ILE A 45 -19.88 -2.49 -3.36
CA ILE A 45 -19.37 -3.55 -2.47
C ILE A 45 -20.21 -4.82 -2.59
N LYS A 46 -21.53 -4.71 -2.75
CA LYS A 46 -22.39 -5.89 -2.97
C LYS A 46 -22.14 -6.55 -4.32
N ASP A 47 -21.93 -5.76 -5.36
CA ASP A 47 -21.58 -6.25 -6.70
C ASP A 47 -20.25 -7.01 -6.72
N GLU A 48 -19.28 -6.62 -5.88
CA GLU A 48 -18.03 -7.37 -5.70
C GLU A 48 -18.27 -8.82 -5.23
N TRP A 49 -19.30 -9.07 -4.42
CA TRP A 49 -19.69 -10.43 -4.01
C TRP A 49 -20.61 -11.13 -5.01
N HIS A 50 -21.20 -10.39 -5.95
CA HIS A 50 -22.12 -10.94 -6.93
C HIS A 50 -21.39 -11.85 -7.92
N GLY A 51 -21.83 -13.11 -8.02
CA GLY A 51 -21.21 -14.10 -8.88
C GLY A 51 -19.95 -14.77 -8.30
N VAL A 52 -19.73 -14.68 -6.98
CA VAL A 52 -18.66 -15.40 -6.27
C VAL A 52 -19.24 -16.65 -5.61
N HIS A 53 -18.71 -17.83 -5.92
CA HIS A 53 -19.07 -19.06 -5.23
C HIS A 53 -18.33 -19.14 -3.88
N TYR A 54 -19.00 -18.75 -2.80
CA TYR A 54 -18.38 -18.56 -1.48
C TYR A 54 -17.49 -19.72 -1.00
N LYS A 55 -17.90 -20.99 -1.16
CA LYS A 55 -17.08 -22.15 -0.73
C LYS A 55 -15.75 -22.20 -1.45
N TRP A 56 -15.76 -22.06 -2.77
CA TRP A 56 -14.56 -22.07 -3.59
C TRP A 56 -13.71 -20.84 -3.34
N TRP A 57 -14.33 -19.67 -3.14
CA TRP A 57 -13.61 -18.46 -2.76
C TRP A 57 -12.88 -18.62 -1.43
N VAL A 58 -13.53 -19.17 -0.39
CA VAL A 58 -12.90 -19.45 0.91
C VAL A 58 -11.77 -20.47 0.79
N ILE A 59 -11.95 -21.54 0.01
CA ILE A 59 -10.91 -22.55 -0.25
C ILE A 59 -9.71 -21.90 -0.95
N THR A 60 -9.94 -21.13 -2.03
CA THR A 60 -8.90 -20.42 -2.77
C THR A 60 -8.18 -19.41 -1.88
N LEU A 61 -8.93 -18.62 -1.11
CA LEU A 61 -8.37 -17.66 -0.15
C LEU A 61 -7.49 -18.37 0.87
N SER A 62 -7.95 -19.48 1.45
CA SER A 62 -7.20 -20.23 2.45
C SER A 62 -5.92 -20.83 1.87
N GLY A 63 -5.99 -21.39 0.66
CA GLY A 63 -4.81 -21.91 -0.05
C GLY A 63 -3.79 -20.81 -0.37
N LEU A 64 -4.26 -19.64 -0.80
CA LEU A 64 -3.38 -18.50 -1.10
C LEU A 64 -2.82 -17.84 0.16
N LEU A 65 -3.57 -17.83 1.26
CA LEU A 65 -3.05 -17.42 2.55
C LEU A 65 -1.95 -18.39 3.03
N ALA A 66 -2.15 -19.70 2.87
CA ALA A 66 -1.10 -20.68 3.18
C ALA A 66 0.15 -20.49 2.29
N LEU A 67 -0.04 -20.23 0.99
CA LEU A 67 1.05 -19.90 0.08
C LEU A 67 1.79 -18.62 0.50
N PHE A 68 1.06 -17.58 0.92
CA PHE A 68 1.64 -16.35 1.41
C PHE A 68 2.48 -16.58 2.66
N MET A 69 1.95 -17.32 3.64
CA MET A 69 2.68 -17.66 4.86
C MET A 69 3.92 -18.50 4.57
N LEU A 70 3.83 -19.46 3.65
CA LEU A 70 4.98 -20.25 3.21
C LEU A 70 6.03 -19.37 2.52
N SER A 71 5.60 -18.46 1.64
CA SER A 71 6.50 -17.54 0.93
C SER A 71 7.19 -16.60 1.90
N TYR A 72 6.46 -16.07 2.90
CA TYR A 72 7.02 -15.25 3.98
C TYR A 72 8.02 -16.05 4.85
N PHE A 73 7.69 -17.29 5.20
CA PHE A 73 8.59 -18.16 5.93
C PHE A 73 9.89 -18.41 5.14
N LEU A 74 9.80 -18.83 3.88
CA LEU A 74 10.98 -19.07 3.04
C LEU A 74 11.80 -17.79 2.86
N TYR A 75 11.14 -16.66 2.64
CA TYR A 75 11.79 -15.36 2.55
C TYR A 75 12.60 -15.02 3.80
N THR A 76 12.03 -15.19 5.00
CA THR A 76 12.74 -14.89 6.27
C THR A 76 13.91 -15.86 6.51
N GLN A 77 13.78 -17.14 6.12
CA GLN A 77 14.88 -18.10 6.19
C GLN A 77 16.03 -17.71 5.24
N LEU A 78 15.71 -17.34 4.00
CA LEU A 78 16.71 -16.89 3.02
C LEU A 78 17.37 -15.57 3.44
N GLY A 79 16.60 -14.64 4.00
CA GLY A 79 17.10 -13.39 4.59
C GLY A 79 18.09 -13.65 5.73
N TRP A 80 17.74 -14.56 6.65
CA TRP A 80 18.62 -14.95 7.75
C TRP A 80 19.94 -15.57 7.27
N VAL A 81 19.89 -16.46 6.28
CA VAL A 81 21.09 -17.03 5.67
C VAL A 81 21.92 -15.95 4.98
N ALA A 82 21.29 -15.00 4.27
CA ALA A 82 21.98 -13.91 3.61
C ALA A 82 22.69 -12.97 4.60
N ASP A 83 22.09 -12.74 5.75
CA ASP A 83 22.61 -11.85 6.80
C ASP A 83 23.86 -12.40 7.49
N GLN A 84 24.01 -13.73 7.56
CA GLN A 84 25.20 -14.39 8.11
C GLN A 84 26.42 -14.33 7.19
N ARG A 85 26.24 -13.98 5.91
CA ARG A 85 27.34 -13.93 4.95
C ARG A 85 28.08 -12.61 5.06
N THR A 86 29.41 -12.70 5.12
CA THR A 86 30.30 -11.55 4.98
C THR A 86 30.42 -11.18 3.50
N LEU A 87 29.56 -10.27 3.05
CA LEU A 87 29.50 -9.83 1.66
C LEU A 87 30.20 -8.48 1.47
N PRO A 88 30.90 -8.26 0.34
CA PRO A 88 31.54 -6.99 0.03
C PRO A 88 30.49 -5.89 -0.21
N THR A 89 30.77 -4.67 0.20
CA THR A 89 29.90 -3.52 -0.05
C THR A 89 30.08 -2.99 -1.48
N GLY A 90 28.99 -2.55 -2.10
CA GLY A 90 28.98 -1.97 -3.44
C GLY A 90 29.28 -0.47 -3.43
N SER A 91 29.88 0.05 -4.51
CA SER A 91 30.05 1.49 -4.70
C SER A 91 28.86 2.10 -5.44
N ASP A 92 28.04 2.89 -4.77
CA ASP A 92 26.91 3.58 -5.39
C ASP A 92 27.23 5.07 -5.61
N TRP A 93 27.08 5.54 -6.85
CA TRP A 93 27.40 6.92 -7.22
C TRP A 93 26.41 7.95 -6.66
N LEU A 94 25.11 7.62 -6.65
CA LEU A 94 24.06 8.51 -6.18
C LEU A 94 24.06 8.56 -4.66
N LEU A 95 24.10 7.38 -4.03
CA LEU A 95 24.00 7.26 -2.58
C LEU A 95 25.15 8.00 -1.87
N ARG A 96 26.38 7.94 -2.40
CA ARG A 96 27.55 8.67 -1.86
C ARG A 96 27.41 10.20 -1.83
N ARG A 97 26.45 10.77 -2.57
CA ARG A 97 26.18 12.22 -2.63
C ARG A 97 25.00 12.63 -1.75
N LEU A 98 24.25 11.66 -1.24
CA LEU A 98 23.11 11.93 -0.39
C LEU A 98 23.55 12.00 1.08
N PRO A 99 22.99 12.92 1.87
CA PRO A 99 23.22 12.92 3.30
C PRO A 99 22.53 11.71 3.94
N THR A 100 23.12 11.20 5.02
CA THR A 100 22.46 10.22 5.89
C THR A 100 21.56 10.97 6.87
N ILE A 101 20.24 10.80 6.75
CA ILE A 101 19.25 11.48 7.59
C ILE A 101 18.38 10.44 8.29
N ASN A 102 18.21 10.54 9.61
CA ASN A 102 17.37 9.63 10.36
C ASN A 102 15.88 9.80 10.02
N VAL A 103 15.45 9.04 9.02
CA VAL A 103 14.07 8.91 8.56
C VAL A 103 13.49 7.54 8.92
N LEU A 104 14.13 6.82 9.84
CA LEU A 104 13.70 5.48 10.25
C LEU A 104 12.27 5.43 10.81
N PRO A 105 11.79 6.40 11.62
CA PRO A 105 10.41 6.37 12.08
C PRO A 105 9.40 6.41 10.91
N MET A 106 9.72 7.12 9.83
CA MET A 106 8.89 7.11 8.62
C MET A 106 8.99 5.76 7.89
N LEU A 107 10.19 5.19 7.79
CA LEU A 107 10.39 3.88 7.18
C LEU A 107 9.73 2.73 7.94
N SER A 108 9.64 2.79 9.27
CA SER A 108 8.99 1.74 10.06
C SER A 108 7.50 2.01 10.23
N TRP A 109 7.14 3.08 10.95
CA TRP A 109 5.75 3.36 11.32
C TRP A 109 4.95 3.92 10.16
N GLY A 110 5.54 4.82 9.36
CA GLY A 110 4.89 5.38 8.18
C GLY A 110 4.61 4.30 7.14
N TRP A 111 5.58 3.43 6.88
CA TRP A 111 5.40 2.27 6.02
C TRP A 111 4.33 1.31 6.58
N LEU A 112 4.41 0.95 7.87
CA LEU A 112 3.41 0.06 8.49
C LEU A 112 2.00 0.64 8.38
N ALA A 113 1.82 1.91 8.74
CA ALA A 113 0.52 2.59 8.67
C ALA A 113 -0.03 2.62 7.24
N LEU A 114 0.80 2.92 6.25
CA LEU A 114 0.40 2.93 4.85
C LEU A 114 -0.08 1.55 4.38
N ASN A 115 0.65 0.49 4.74
CA ASN A 115 0.30 -0.88 4.34
C ASN A 115 -0.90 -1.43 5.10
N LEU A 116 -1.07 -1.10 6.38
CA LEU A 116 -2.27 -1.46 7.14
C LEU A 116 -3.51 -0.77 6.59
N TYR A 117 -3.39 0.52 6.25
CA TYR A 117 -4.46 1.26 5.58
C TYR A 117 -4.81 0.63 4.23
N ALA A 118 -3.80 0.32 3.40
CA ALA A 118 -4.00 -0.32 2.11
C ALA A 118 -4.65 -1.71 2.24
N GLY A 119 -4.17 -2.55 3.17
CA GLY A 119 -4.76 -3.87 3.44
C GLY A 119 -6.20 -3.78 3.92
N GLY A 120 -6.48 -2.85 4.85
CA GLY A 120 -7.84 -2.59 5.35
C GLY A 120 -8.78 -2.11 4.24
N ALA A 121 -8.32 -1.17 3.41
CA ALA A 121 -9.08 -0.68 2.26
C ALA A 121 -9.33 -1.80 1.23
N ALA A 122 -8.35 -2.67 0.96
CA ALA A 122 -8.53 -3.79 0.06
C ALA A 122 -9.60 -4.77 0.59
N ILE A 123 -9.59 -5.05 1.89
CA ILE A 123 -10.57 -5.96 2.53
C ILE A 123 -11.98 -5.36 2.51
N ALA A 124 -12.08 -4.05 2.79
CA ALA A 124 -13.35 -3.35 2.86
C ALA A 124 -14.00 -3.16 1.47
N TYR A 125 -13.20 -2.78 0.47
CA TYR A 125 -13.71 -2.32 -0.82
C TYR A 125 -13.51 -3.30 -1.97
N TYR A 126 -12.52 -4.20 -1.89
CA TYR A 126 -12.17 -5.13 -2.98
C TYR A 126 -12.10 -6.60 -2.53
N PRO A 127 -13.10 -7.13 -1.79
CA PRO A 127 -13.04 -8.47 -1.21
C PRO A 127 -12.85 -9.57 -2.27
N ARG A 128 -13.46 -9.43 -3.46
CA ARG A 128 -13.32 -10.39 -4.56
C ARG A 128 -11.86 -10.53 -5.02
N ARG A 129 -11.09 -9.45 -4.94
CA ARG A 129 -9.70 -9.37 -5.43
C ARG A 129 -8.67 -9.68 -4.34
N ILE A 130 -9.07 -9.86 -3.08
CA ILE A 130 -8.14 -10.23 -1.99
C ILE A 130 -7.32 -11.50 -2.29
N PRO A 131 -7.91 -12.58 -2.83
CA PRO A 131 -7.12 -13.74 -3.28
C PRO A 131 -6.01 -13.35 -4.28
N PHE A 132 -6.29 -12.48 -5.23
CA PHE A 132 -5.29 -12.00 -6.19
C PHE A 132 -4.20 -11.18 -5.50
N LEU A 133 -4.56 -10.28 -4.57
CA LEU A 133 -3.59 -9.51 -3.79
C LEU A 133 -2.63 -10.43 -3.02
N LEU A 134 -3.16 -11.44 -2.32
CA LEU A 134 -2.33 -12.42 -1.60
C LEU A 134 -1.41 -13.18 -2.55
N PHE A 135 -1.89 -13.54 -3.74
CA PHE A 135 -1.07 -14.22 -4.74
C PHE A 135 0.09 -13.33 -5.24
N VAL A 136 -0.20 -12.05 -5.56
CA VAL A 136 0.82 -11.06 -5.97
C VAL A 136 1.88 -10.88 -4.87
N LEU A 137 1.46 -10.70 -3.62
CA LEU A 137 2.37 -10.52 -2.48
C LEU A 137 3.19 -11.80 -2.20
N SER A 138 2.58 -12.98 -2.35
CA SER A 138 3.29 -14.26 -2.22
C SER A 138 4.39 -14.38 -3.26
N LEU A 139 4.05 -14.13 -4.53
CA LEU A 139 4.99 -14.20 -5.65
C LEU A 139 6.12 -13.17 -5.48
N PHE A 140 5.78 -11.97 -5.00
CA PHE A 140 6.75 -10.94 -4.66
C PHE A 140 7.75 -11.42 -3.60
N LEU A 141 7.28 -11.96 -2.47
CA LEU A 141 8.17 -12.45 -1.40
C LEU A 141 9.05 -13.60 -1.87
N ALA A 142 8.49 -14.54 -2.64
CA ALA A 142 9.24 -15.67 -3.18
C ALA A 142 10.38 -15.22 -4.11
N ILE A 143 10.06 -14.36 -5.10
CA ILE A 143 11.07 -13.85 -6.04
C ILE A 143 12.09 -13.00 -5.30
N ARG A 144 11.66 -12.08 -4.43
CA ARG A 144 12.54 -11.26 -3.61
C ARG A 144 13.51 -12.10 -2.79
N GLY A 145 13.02 -13.16 -2.13
CA GLY A 145 13.85 -14.07 -1.33
C GLY A 145 14.96 -14.72 -2.16
N VAL A 146 14.67 -15.13 -3.39
CA VAL A 146 15.68 -15.67 -4.32
C VAL A 146 16.73 -14.61 -4.67
N PHE A 147 16.32 -13.36 -4.94
CA PHE A 147 17.27 -12.28 -5.23
C PHE A 147 18.18 -11.96 -4.05
N ILE A 148 17.64 -11.89 -2.82
CA ILE A 148 18.44 -11.66 -1.61
C ILE A 148 19.45 -12.79 -1.40
N PHE A 149 18.99 -14.04 -1.54
CA PHE A 149 19.87 -15.20 -1.38
C PHE A 149 20.98 -15.22 -2.44
N LEU A 150 20.67 -14.93 -3.70
CA LEU A 150 21.66 -14.93 -4.78
C LEU A 150 22.51 -13.66 -4.84
N SER A 151 22.17 -12.62 -4.08
CA SER A 151 22.89 -11.35 -4.10
C SER A 151 24.35 -11.54 -3.65
N PRO A 152 25.34 -11.09 -4.44
CA PRO A 152 26.76 -11.22 -4.10
C PRO A 152 27.30 -10.02 -3.30
N ILE A 153 26.50 -8.97 -3.09
CA ILE A 153 26.91 -7.75 -2.40
C ILE A 153 26.22 -7.64 -1.04
N GLY A 154 26.84 -6.93 -0.10
CA GLY A 154 26.30 -6.61 1.21
C GLY A 154 25.59 -5.26 1.22
N HIS A 155 25.02 -4.92 2.37
CA HIS A 155 24.32 -3.66 2.58
C HIS A 155 25.17 -2.40 2.29
N PRO A 156 24.54 -1.24 2.00
CA PRO A 156 25.27 -0.01 1.74
C PRO A 156 26.10 0.47 2.92
N THR A 157 27.25 1.10 2.64
CA THR A 157 28.08 1.73 3.69
C THR A 157 27.32 2.88 4.35
N GLY A 158 27.34 2.93 5.68
CA GLY A 158 26.64 3.97 6.43
C GLY A 158 25.13 3.74 6.61
N MET A 159 24.66 2.52 6.35
CA MET A 159 23.29 2.10 6.62
C MET A 159 22.91 2.38 8.08
N MET A 160 21.76 3.03 8.28
CA MET A 160 21.19 3.20 9.60
C MET A 160 20.49 1.94 10.08
N ASP A 161 20.99 1.40 11.19
CA ASP A 161 20.49 0.18 11.81
C ASP A 161 19.12 0.39 12.45
N MET A 162 18.07 -0.07 11.76
CA MET A 162 16.68 -0.01 12.23
C MET A 162 16.47 -0.71 13.57
N SER A 163 17.19 -1.82 13.82
CA SER A 163 17.03 -2.60 15.05
C SER A 163 17.43 -1.81 16.30
N LYS A 164 18.39 -0.89 16.14
CA LYS A 164 18.92 -0.07 17.25
C LYS A 164 18.25 1.28 17.35
N LEU A 165 17.99 1.92 16.21
CA LEU A 165 17.51 3.30 16.16
C LEU A 165 15.99 3.41 16.23
N ASP A 166 15.25 2.35 15.91
CA ASP A 166 13.80 2.25 16.11
C ASP A 166 13.45 1.13 17.09
N PHE A 167 13.98 1.26 18.31
CA PHE A 167 13.84 0.26 19.37
C PHE A 167 12.37 -0.05 19.71
N LEU A 168 11.49 0.96 19.71
CA LEU A 168 10.09 0.76 20.05
C LEU A 168 9.37 -0.09 19.00
N PHE A 169 9.61 0.18 17.72
CA PHE A 169 9.06 -0.65 16.63
C PHE A 169 9.61 -2.08 16.72
N SER A 170 10.92 -2.19 16.89
CA SER A 170 11.64 -3.46 17.03
C SER A 170 11.13 -4.31 18.20
N TYR A 171 10.81 -3.68 19.33
CA TYR A 171 10.28 -4.34 20.52
C TYR A 171 8.83 -4.79 20.35
N LEU A 172 7.98 -3.97 19.72
CA LEU A 172 6.55 -4.24 19.59
C LEU A 172 6.22 -5.19 18.43
N ILE A 173 6.90 -5.03 17.30
CA ILE A 173 6.62 -5.77 16.05
C ILE A 173 7.60 -6.94 15.86
N GLY A 174 8.71 -6.94 16.60
CA GLY A 174 9.79 -7.92 16.49
C GLY A 174 10.85 -7.50 15.48
N THR A 175 12.12 -7.77 15.79
CA THR A 175 13.25 -7.51 14.89
C THR A 175 13.35 -8.61 13.84
N TRP A 176 12.68 -8.40 12.71
CA TRP A 176 12.91 -9.16 11.48
C TRP A 176 13.64 -8.30 10.43
N THR A 177 14.47 -7.38 10.91
CA THR A 177 15.28 -6.49 10.09
C THR A 177 16.63 -7.16 9.81
N PHE A 178 16.78 -7.68 8.60
CA PHE A 178 18.04 -8.22 8.12
C PHE A 178 18.87 -7.10 7.48
N GLN A 179 20.17 -7.06 7.75
CA GLN A 179 21.04 -6.03 7.19
C GLN A 179 21.29 -6.26 5.70
N ASN A 180 21.57 -7.50 5.28
CA ASN A 180 21.85 -7.83 3.88
C ASN A 180 20.60 -8.04 3.00
N GLU A 181 19.45 -7.47 3.37
CA GLU A 181 18.17 -7.67 2.71
C GLU A 181 17.77 -6.48 1.83
N PHE A 182 18.68 -6.05 0.96
CA PHE A 182 18.53 -4.82 0.20
C PHE A 182 18.03 -5.01 -1.25
N VAL A 183 18.12 -6.22 -1.84
CA VAL A 183 17.73 -6.44 -3.25
C VAL A 183 16.30 -6.99 -3.37
N PHE A 184 15.38 -6.33 -4.06
CA PHE A 184 15.27 -4.90 -4.34
C PHE A 184 14.64 -4.20 -3.12
N SER A 185 14.09 -2.99 -3.18
CA SER A 185 13.49 -2.36 -1.99
C SER A 185 12.07 -2.81 -1.67
N GLY A 186 11.85 -3.49 -0.54
CA GLY A 186 10.51 -3.90 -0.08
C GLY A 186 9.64 -2.72 0.34
N HIS A 187 10.26 -1.74 1.00
CA HIS A 187 9.64 -0.48 1.40
C HIS A 187 9.06 0.29 0.20
N THR A 188 9.74 0.21 -0.96
CA THR A 188 9.30 0.84 -2.21
C THR A 188 8.29 -0.02 -2.95
N SER A 189 8.58 -1.31 -3.07
CA SER A 189 7.82 -2.27 -3.89
C SER A 189 6.41 -2.54 -3.40
N ILE A 190 6.20 -2.72 -2.09
CA ILE A 190 4.88 -3.13 -1.59
C ILE A 190 3.84 -2.01 -1.78
N PRO A 191 4.11 -0.74 -1.39
CA PRO A 191 3.20 0.36 -1.72
C PRO A 191 2.97 0.53 -3.23
N PHE A 192 4.00 0.28 -4.05
CA PHE A 192 3.85 0.32 -5.51
C PHE A 192 2.95 -0.81 -6.04
N LEU A 193 3.05 -2.03 -5.49
CA LEU A 193 2.15 -3.14 -5.82
C LEU A 193 0.70 -2.81 -5.43
N PHE A 194 0.50 -2.18 -4.27
CA PHE A 194 -0.83 -1.68 -3.90
C PHE A 194 -1.33 -0.61 -4.89
N PHE A 195 -0.48 0.31 -5.34
CA PHE A 195 -0.84 1.28 -6.39
C PHE A 195 -1.32 0.59 -7.68
N LEU A 196 -0.68 -0.51 -8.09
CA LEU A 196 -1.08 -1.29 -9.26
C LEU A 196 -2.40 -2.04 -9.02
N PHE A 197 -2.60 -2.54 -7.80
CA PHE A 197 -3.78 -3.31 -7.40
C PHE A 197 -5.07 -2.47 -7.33
N PHE A 198 -4.99 -1.24 -6.80
CA PHE A 198 -6.17 -0.40 -6.64
C PHE A 198 -6.59 0.28 -7.94
N GLU A 199 -7.90 0.46 -8.11
CA GLU A 199 -8.51 1.17 -9.24
C GLU A 199 -8.88 2.61 -8.88
N THR A 200 -9.32 2.85 -7.65
CA THR A 200 -9.69 4.18 -7.17
C THR A 200 -8.54 5.17 -7.25
N PHE A 201 -8.73 6.26 -7.99
CA PHE A 201 -7.72 7.29 -8.24
C PHE A 201 -7.03 7.78 -6.96
N TRP A 202 -7.80 8.09 -5.91
CA TRP A 202 -7.25 8.59 -4.65
C TRP A 202 -6.36 7.57 -3.93
N LEU A 203 -6.76 6.28 -3.93
CA LEU A 203 -5.94 5.21 -3.36
C LEU A 203 -4.65 5.01 -4.18
N LYS A 204 -4.75 5.03 -5.51
CA LYS A 204 -3.60 4.95 -6.40
C LYS A 204 -2.62 6.09 -6.14
N LEU A 205 -3.10 7.33 -6.08
CA LEU A 205 -2.27 8.50 -5.83
C LEU A 205 -1.59 8.43 -4.46
N LEU A 206 -2.34 8.04 -3.41
CA LEU A 206 -1.79 7.86 -2.06
C LEU A 206 -0.68 6.81 -2.05
N LEU A 207 -0.88 5.67 -2.71
CA LEU A 207 0.07 4.56 -2.67
C LEU A 207 1.28 4.77 -3.56
N LEU A 208 1.11 5.43 -4.71
CA LEU A 208 2.23 5.84 -5.56
C LEU A 208 3.08 6.91 -4.86
N SER A 209 2.44 7.93 -4.28
CA SER A 209 3.15 8.96 -3.52
C SER A 209 3.85 8.36 -2.30
N GLY A 210 3.17 7.46 -1.57
CA GLY A 210 3.75 6.69 -0.47
C GLY A 210 4.96 5.86 -0.93
N SER A 211 4.88 5.16 -2.05
CA SER A 211 6.01 4.42 -2.63
C SER A 211 7.20 5.33 -2.93
N ILE A 212 6.97 6.51 -3.52
CA ILE A 212 8.02 7.49 -3.83
C ILE A 212 8.63 8.05 -2.55
N VAL A 213 7.82 8.35 -1.53
CA VAL A 213 8.31 8.79 -0.21
C VAL A 213 9.19 7.71 0.40
N MET A 214 8.76 6.44 0.36
CA MET A 214 9.56 5.32 0.86
C MET A 214 10.87 5.16 0.08
N ALA A 215 10.85 5.30 -1.25
CA ALA A 215 12.04 5.30 -2.10
C ALA A 215 13.04 6.40 -1.69
N VAL A 216 12.57 7.62 -1.41
CA VAL A 216 13.43 8.70 -0.91
C VAL A 216 13.96 8.36 0.49
N CYS A 217 13.10 7.88 1.38
CA CYS A 217 13.47 7.56 2.75
C CYS A 217 14.55 6.47 2.81
N VAL A 218 14.45 5.40 2.01
CA VAL A 218 15.46 4.32 2.03
C VAL A 218 16.82 4.77 1.51
N LEU A 219 16.86 5.75 0.60
CA LEU A 219 18.12 6.34 0.11
C LEU A 219 18.72 7.28 1.15
N LEU A 220 17.92 8.16 1.75
CA LEU A 220 18.39 9.03 2.84
C LEU A 220 18.83 8.22 4.06
N SER A 221 18.21 7.07 4.30
CA SER A 221 18.63 6.19 5.38
C SER A 221 19.77 5.23 5.04
N HIS A 222 20.20 5.22 3.77
CA HIS A 222 21.21 4.29 3.24
C HIS A 222 20.85 2.81 3.47
N ASN A 223 19.56 2.47 3.55
CA ASN A 223 19.10 1.08 3.70
C ASN A 223 19.07 0.32 2.36
N HIS A 224 19.11 1.03 1.24
CA HIS A 224 19.10 0.45 -0.10
C HIS A 224 20.05 1.22 -1.02
N TYR A 225 20.65 0.53 -1.98
CA TYR A 225 21.31 1.17 -3.10
C TYR A 225 20.26 1.79 -4.05
N SER A 226 20.67 2.79 -4.81
CA SER A 226 19.85 3.43 -5.85
C SER A 226 19.33 2.44 -6.88
N VAL A 227 20.13 1.43 -7.24
CA VAL A 227 19.72 0.37 -8.17
C VAL A 227 18.62 -0.52 -7.58
N ASP A 228 18.59 -0.72 -6.25
CA ASP A 228 17.54 -1.52 -5.60
C ASP A 228 16.20 -0.79 -5.62
N VAL A 229 16.24 0.53 -5.49
CA VAL A 229 15.05 1.39 -5.55
C VAL A 229 14.50 1.46 -6.97
N LEU A 230 15.35 1.65 -7.97
CA LEU A 230 14.93 1.59 -9.37
C LEU A 230 14.41 0.20 -9.75
N GLY A 231 15.17 -0.84 -9.39
CA GLY A 231 14.80 -2.23 -9.59
C GLY A 231 13.47 -2.59 -8.94
N ALA A 232 13.15 -1.98 -7.79
CA ALA A 232 11.87 -2.19 -7.12
C ALA A 232 10.67 -1.90 -8.02
N TYR A 233 10.66 -0.79 -8.75
CA TYR A 233 9.56 -0.45 -9.65
C TYR A 233 9.44 -1.42 -10.82
N PHE A 234 10.56 -1.73 -11.49
CA PHE A 234 10.55 -2.60 -12.67
C PHE A 234 10.19 -4.05 -12.32
N VAL A 235 10.79 -4.59 -11.25
CA VAL A 235 10.56 -5.98 -10.85
C VAL A 235 9.17 -6.12 -10.25
N SER A 236 8.69 -5.19 -9.42
CA SER A 236 7.31 -5.22 -8.92
C SER A 236 6.28 -5.15 -10.04
N TYR A 237 6.47 -4.28 -11.04
CA TYR A 237 5.58 -4.25 -12.20
C TYR A 237 5.59 -5.58 -12.96
N SER A 238 6.78 -6.14 -13.17
CA SER A 238 6.93 -7.44 -13.84
C SER A 238 6.24 -8.57 -13.07
N ILE A 239 6.35 -8.57 -11.74
CA ILE A 239 5.67 -9.50 -10.84
C ILE A 239 4.15 -9.33 -10.94
N TYR A 240 3.66 -8.10 -10.95
CA TYR A 240 2.22 -7.83 -11.07
C TYR A 240 1.65 -8.38 -12.39
N VAL A 241 2.33 -8.12 -13.51
CA VAL A 241 1.93 -8.64 -14.84
C VAL A 241 2.02 -10.17 -14.88
N LEU A 242 3.07 -10.77 -14.33
CA LEU A 242 3.23 -12.22 -14.25
C LEU A 242 2.13 -12.84 -13.38
N ALA A 243 1.85 -12.24 -12.23
CA ALA A 243 0.81 -12.67 -11.31
C ALA A 243 -0.56 -12.64 -12.00
N GLY A 244 -0.89 -11.57 -12.74
CA GLY A 244 -2.13 -11.50 -13.53
C GLY A 244 -2.28 -12.71 -14.46
N LYS A 245 -1.26 -12.98 -15.28
CA LYS A 245 -1.26 -14.11 -16.22
C LYS A 245 -1.42 -15.47 -15.53
N LEU A 246 -0.67 -15.72 -14.44
CA LEU A 246 -0.73 -16.98 -13.70
C LEU A 246 -2.04 -17.13 -12.93
N TYR A 247 -2.54 -16.02 -12.38
CA TYR A 247 -3.78 -16.01 -11.63
C TYR A 247 -5.00 -16.22 -12.51
N GLY A 248 -4.92 -15.92 -13.82
CA GLY A 248 -5.94 -16.29 -14.80
C GLY A 248 -6.29 -17.78 -14.82
N TYR A 249 -5.40 -18.66 -14.35
CA TYR A 249 -5.70 -20.10 -14.18
C TYR A 249 -6.41 -20.44 -12.86
N ILE A 250 -6.30 -19.56 -11.84
CA ILE A 250 -6.86 -19.75 -10.49
C ILE A 250 -8.24 -19.07 -10.39
N GLN A 251 -8.39 -17.91 -11.02
CA GLN A 251 -9.59 -17.06 -10.98
C GLN A 251 -10.89 -17.80 -11.38
N PRO A 252 -10.93 -18.70 -12.39
CA PRO A 252 -12.17 -19.38 -12.77
C PRO A 252 -12.74 -20.32 -11.70
N LEU A 253 -11.93 -20.71 -10.69
CA LEU A 253 -12.34 -21.70 -9.69
C LEU A 253 -13.48 -21.23 -8.77
N PHE A 254 -13.57 -19.92 -8.53
CA PHE A 254 -14.55 -19.35 -7.60
C PHE A 254 -15.50 -18.32 -8.24
N LEU A 255 -15.34 -18.04 -9.53
CA LEU A 255 -16.25 -17.15 -10.26
C LEU A 255 -17.36 -17.97 -10.95
N THR A 256 -18.62 -17.62 -10.68
CA THR A 256 -19.78 -18.21 -11.37
C THR A 256 -20.15 -17.46 -12.66
N LEU A 257 -19.63 -16.24 -12.83
CA LEU A 257 -19.76 -15.41 -14.04
C LEU A 257 -18.39 -14.85 -14.43
N PRO A 258 -18.08 -14.69 -15.73
CA PRO A 258 -16.86 -14.02 -16.18
C PRO A 258 -16.77 -12.63 -15.53
N SER A 259 -15.59 -12.29 -14.98
CA SER A 259 -15.31 -10.93 -14.52
C SER A 259 -15.54 -9.94 -15.66
N ARG A 260 -16.19 -8.79 -15.38
CA ARG A 260 -16.37 -7.73 -16.39
C ARG A 260 -15.06 -7.03 -16.73
N ASP A 261 -14.09 -7.03 -15.81
CA ASP A 261 -12.75 -6.51 -16.06
C ASP A 261 -11.71 -7.62 -16.08
N PRO A 262 -10.80 -7.64 -17.07
CA PRO A 262 -9.75 -8.65 -17.13
C PRO A 262 -8.72 -8.45 -16.01
N TYR A 263 -8.26 -7.22 -15.74
CA TYR A 263 -7.30 -6.85 -14.70
C TYR A 263 -7.28 -5.34 -14.50
#